data_AF-A0A258XF72-F1
#
_entry.id   AF-A0A258XF72-F1
#
_cell.length_a   1.000
_cell.length_b   1.000
_cell.length_c   1.000
_cell.angle_alpha   90.00
_cell.angle_beta   90.00
_cell.angle_gamma   90.00
#
_symmetry.space_group_name_H-M   'P 1'
#
loop_
_entity.id
_entity.type
_entity.pdbx_description
1 polymer ?
#
loop_
_entity_poly.entity_id
_entity_poly.type
_entity_poly.pdbx_seq_one_letter_code
_entity_poly.pdbx_strand_id
1 'polypeptide(L)'
;MTSKIKRGVSLYSYQNETFQGKMSLEDCIRTSAELGAKGIEIIGEQTFWGWPEYGVASEDVDQWHRLIKQYDCTPVAHDFMLDYKRYKGREMPFEEQVASVKKDIEFGARLGMKYIRALVSIAPEVLVAAAPHAEEHNIKILIEVHAPLHFDHPWIIRHAEAFEKSGSDALGFLPDMGMFLFAFPPVWKEKFLRIGVPPAIADYVEKAYEDRVLSEYVILNVQQMGG
;
A
#
# COMPACT_ATOMS: atom_id res chain seq x y z
N MET A 1 8.28 17.30 -25.64
CA MET A 1 6.95 17.38 -25.00
C MET A 1 7.15 17.19 -23.51
N THR A 2 6.67 18.10 -22.67
CA THR A 2 6.60 17.86 -21.21
C THR A 2 5.49 16.83 -20.96
N SER A 3 5.84 15.72 -20.31
CA SER A 3 4.87 14.67 -19.95
C SER A 3 3.74 15.25 -19.09
N LYS A 4 2.49 14.83 -19.34
CA LYS A 4 1.34 15.18 -18.49
C LYS A 4 1.35 14.41 -17.16
N ILE A 5 2.17 13.36 -17.05
CA ILE A 5 2.30 12.54 -15.85
C ILE A 5 3.18 13.29 -14.84
N LYS A 6 2.60 13.57 -13.67
CA LYS A 6 3.32 14.13 -12.52
C LYS A 6 4.04 13.02 -11.77
N ARG A 7 5.13 13.37 -11.08
CA ARG A 7 5.94 12.42 -10.31
C ARG A 7 5.74 12.65 -8.81
N GLY A 8 5.70 11.56 -8.06
CA GLY A 8 5.65 11.56 -6.61
C GLY A 8 6.54 10.48 -6.02
N VAL A 9 6.67 10.52 -4.69
CA VAL A 9 7.42 9.57 -3.89
C VAL A 9 6.55 9.13 -2.72
N SER A 10 6.45 7.82 -2.52
CA SER A 10 6.04 7.24 -1.25
C SER A 10 7.19 7.37 -0.26
N LEU A 11 6.96 7.97 0.90
CA LEU A 11 8.00 8.13 1.93
C LEU A 11 8.50 6.78 2.47
N TYR A 12 7.81 5.68 2.18
CA TYR A 12 8.33 4.32 2.39
C TYR A 12 9.64 4.05 1.63
N SER A 13 9.91 4.79 0.54
CA SER A 13 11.19 4.73 -0.17
C SER A 13 12.39 5.12 0.71
N TYR A 14 12.15 5.86 1.80
CA TYR A 14 13.14 6.26 2.79
C TYR A 14 12.97 5.51 4.12
N GLN A 15 12.24 4.38 4.14
CA GLN A 15 11.91 3.64 5.36
C GLN A 15 13.17 3.29 6.16
N ASN A 16 14.24 2.84 5.51
CA ASN A 16 15.46 2.41 6.20
C ASN A 16 16.19 3.59 6.85
N GLU A 17 16.28 4.72 6.15
CA GLU A 17 16.89 5.95 6.64
C GLU A 17 16.06 6.55 7.78
N THR A 18 14.73 6.52 7.66
CA THR A 18 13.79 6.98 8.70
C THR A 18 13.91 6.10 9.94
N PHE A 19 13.90 4.78 9.77
CA PHE A 19 14.01 3.80 10.86
C PHE A 19 15.34 3.94 11.62
N GLN A 20 16.43 4.26 10.92
CA GLN A 20 17.74 4.48 11.54
C GLN A 20 17.90 5.91 12.11
N GLY A 21 16.87 6.76 12.04
CA GLY A 21 16.91 8.15 12.48
C GLY A 21 17.82 9.05 11.65
N LYS A 22 18.16 8.63 10.42
CA LYS A 22 19.04 9.36 9.50
C LYS A 22 18.30 10.42 8.69
N MET A 23 16.99 10.27 8.52
CA MET A 23 16.14 11.25 7.84
C MET A 23 14.91 11.54 8.70
N SER A 24 14.65 12.83 8.90
CA SER A 24 13.39 13.31 9.46
C SER A 24 12.29 13.35 8.38
N LEU A 25 11.04 13.60 8.80
CA LEU A 25 9.94 13.87 7.87
C LEU A 25 10.27 15.02 6.90
N GLU A 26 10.88 16.09 7.42
CA GLU A 26 11.31 17.22 6.62
C GLU A 26 12.40 16.83 5.61
N ASP A 27 13.38 16.02 6.00
CA ASP A 27 14.42 15.55 5.08
C ASP A 27 13.83 14.73 3.93
N CYS A 28 12.85 13.88 4.22
CA CYS A 28 12.17 13.07 3.20
C CYS A 28 11.42 13.96 2.19
N ILE A 29 10.65 14.95 2.68
CA ILE A 29 9.89 15.88 1.82
C ILE A 29 10.83 16.76 1.01
N ARG A 30 11.84 17.36 1.64
CA ARG A 30 12.83 18.21 0.98
C ARG A 30 13.57 17.46 -0.11
N THR A 31 14.07 16.25 0.19
CA THR A 31 14.80 15.41 -0.78
C THR A 31 13.91 15.06 -1.97
N SER A 32 12.64 14.71 -1.73
CA SER A 32 11.68 14.41 -2.79
C SER A 32 11.45 15.62 -3.72
N ALA A 33 11.30 16.81 -3.13
CA ALA A 33 11.13 18.06 -3.86
C ALA A 33 12.37 18.41 -4.71
N GLU A 34 13.58 18.26 -4.16
CA GLU A 34 14.86 18.47 -4.86
C GLU A 34 15.02 17.53 -6.07
N LEU A 35 14.51 16.29 -5.99
CA LEU A 35 14.48 15.33 -7.10
C LEU A 35 13.36 15.62 -8.13
N GLY A 36 12.50 16.61 -7.87
CA GLY A 36 11.37 16.98 -8.71
C GLY A 36 10.16 16.04 -8.60
N ALA A 37 10.10 15.21 -7.56
CA ALA A 37 8.96 14.35 -7.26
C ALA A 37 8.12 14.97 -6.13
N LYS A 38 7.28 15.93 -6.52
CA LYS A 38 6.54 16.80 -5.59
C LYS A 38 5.24 16.21 -5.06
N GLY A 39 4.76 15.09 -5.61
CA GLY A 39 3.65 14.34 -5.01
C GLY A 39 4.15 13.51 -3.83
N ILE A 40 3.53 13.64 -2.66
CA ILE A 40 3.96 12.92 -1.45
C ILE A 40 2.87 11.93 -1.04
N GLU A 41 3.27 10.66 -0.94
CA GLU A 41 2.49 9.58 -0.33
C GLU A 41 3.15 9.16 0.97
N ILE A 42 2.34 8.79 1.96
CA ILE A 42 2.83 8.37 3.28
C ILE A 42 2.24 7.04 3.68
N ILE A 43 2.91 6.37 4.62
CA ILE A 43 2.30 5.38 5.50
C ILE A 43 2.14 6.06 6.86
N GLY A 44 0.89 6.16 7.34
CA GLY A 44 0.58 6.87 8.58
C GLY A 44 1.38 6.38 9.78
N GLU A 45 1.51 5.06 9.94
CA GLU A 45 2.26 4.41 11.04
C GLU A 45 3.77 4.69 10.99
N GLN A 46 4.35 4.84 9.81
CA GLN A 46 5.76 5.21 9.63
C GLN A 46 5.97 6.71 9.93
N THR A 47 4.98 7.53 9.57
CA THR A 47 5.15 8.98 9.46
C THR A 47 4.79 9.71 10.74
N PHE A 48 3.72 9.27 11.41
CA PHE A 48 3.17 9.95 12.57
C PHE A 48 3.14 9.03 13.78
N TRP A 49 3.73 9.51 14.87
CA TRP A 49 3.62 8.82 16.14
C TRP A 49 2.14 8.71 16.56
N GLY A 50 1.77 7.53 17.04
CA GLY A 50 0.44 7.26 17.54
C GLY A 50 -0.57 6.80 16.49
N TRP A 51 -0.29 6.89 15.18
CA TRP A 51 -1.19 6.31 14.19
C TRP A 51 -1.06 4.77 14.14
N PRO A 52 -2.17 4.01 13.99
CA PRO A 52 -3.59 4.41 14.11
C PRO A 52 -4.13 4.38 15.56
N GLU A 53 -3.32 3.95 16.53
CA GLU A 53 -3.75 3.57 17.87
C GLU A 53 -4.22 4.71 18.79
N TYR A 54 -3.40 5.75 18.86
CA TYR A 54 -3.52 6.87 19.80
C TYR A 54 -3.94 8.16 19.11
N GLY A 55 -4.04 8.13 17.77
CA GLY A 55 -4.28 9.31 16.94
C GLY A 55 -3.02 10.17 16.77
N VAL A 56 -3.12 11.17 15.90
CA VAL A 56 -2.02 12.09 15.59
C VAL A 56 -2.30 13.46 16.21
N ALA A 57 -1.32 14.03 16.90
CA ALA A 57 -1.41 15.35 17.52
C ALA A 57 -1.74 16.45 16.49
N SER A 58 -2.42 17.51 16.91
CA SER A 58 -2.78 18.63 16.01
C SER A 58 -1.54 19.34 15.48
N GLU A 59 -0.52 19.47 16.33
CA GLU A 59 0.75 20.13 16.04
C GLU A 59 1.54 19.41 14.93
N ASP A 60 1.46 18.07 14.89
CA ASP A 60 2.12 17.24 13.87
C ASP A 60 1.42 17.39 12.51
N VAL A 61 0.09 17.46 12.50
CA VAL A 61 -0.67 17.75 11.27
C VAL A 61 -0.43 19.18 10.79
N ASP A 62 -0.33 20.14 11.70
CA ASP A 62 0.04 21.51 11.33
C ASP A 62 1.48 21.56 10.78
N GLN A 63 2.40 20.77 11.34
CA GLN A 63 3.76 20.63 10.82
C GLN A 63 3.76 20.04 9.42
N TRP A 64 2.99 18.98 9.18
CA TRP A 64 2.81 18.39 7.85
C TRP A 64 2.39 19.45 6.82
N HIS A 65 1.32 20.21 7.10
CA HIS A 65 0.83 21.25 6.18
C HIS A 65 1.87 22.37 5.97
N ARG A 66 2.63 22.74 7.01
CA ARG A 66 3.75 23.69 6.89
C ARG A 66 4.82 23.18 5.93
N LEU A 67 5.26 21.92 6.10
CA LEU A 67 6.31 21.32 5.28
C LEU A 67 5.88 21.17 3.82
N ILE A 68 4.67 20.66 3.58
CA ILE A 68 4.11 20.53 2.23
C ILE A 68 4.10 21.87 1.51
N LYS A 69 3.67 22.94 2.19
CA LYS A 69 3.68 24.30 1.63
C LYS A 69 5.09 24.84 1.43
N GLN A 70 5.98 24.64 2.40
CA GLN A 70 7.36 25.14 2.37
C GLN A 70 8.15 24.60 1.17
N TYR A 71 7.94 23.33 0.81
CA TYR A 71 8.65 22.67 -0.28
C TYR A 71 7.87 22.61 -1.60
N ASP A 72 6.71 23.30 -1.69
CA ASP A 72 5.82 23.29 -2.86
C ASP A 72 5.48 21.85 -3.31
N CYS A 73 5.13 21.01 -2.34
CA CYS A 73 4.71 19.63 -2.53
C CYS A 73 3.17 19.51 -2.55
N THR A 74 2.68 18.35 -2.95
CA THR A 74 1.24 18.03 -2.99
C THR A 74 1.00 16.74 -2.22
N PRO A 75 0.12 16.72 -1.20
CA PRO A 75 -0.36 15.50 -0.56
C PRO A 75 -1.11 14.66 -1.61
N VAL A 76 -0.71 13.41 -1.81
CA VAL A 76 -1.33 12.49 -2.79
C VAL A 76 -2.15 11.43 -2.09
N ALA A 77 -1.49 10.55 -1.34
CA ALA A 77 -2.11 9.37 -0.75
C ALA A 77 -1.64 9.11 0.69
N HIS A 78 -2.54 8.54 1.48
CA HIS A 78 -2.23 7.89 2.75
C HIS A 78 -2.47 6.39 2.63
N ASP A 79 -1.41 5.62 2.86
CA ASP A 79 -1.41 4.18 2.83
C ASP A 79 -1.75 3.64 4.20
N PHE A 80 -2.70 2.71 4.25
CA PHE A 80 -3.16 2.14 5.50
C PHE A 80 -3.10 0.61 5.50
N MET A 81 -2.88 0.09 6.70
CA MET A 81 -2.83 -1.33 6.98
C MET A 81 -4.09 -1.73 7.74
N LEU A 82 -4.53 -2.97 7.54
CA LEU A 82 -5.65 -3.54 8.29
C LEU A 82 -5.18 -4.79 9.02
N ASP A 83 -4.83 -4.64 10.29
CA ASP A 83 -4.29 -5.73 11.11
C ASP A 83 -5.39 -6.68 11.60
N TYR A 84 -5.83 -7.62 10.76
CA TYR A 84 -6.89 -8.57 11.12
C TYR A 84 -6.60 -9.37 12.38
N LYS A 85 -5.31 -9.59 12.70
CA LYS A 85 -4.86 -10.39 13.84
C LYS A 85 -4.26 -9.53 14.95
N ARG A 86 -4.68 -8.26 15.04
CA ARG A 86 -4.26 -7.30 16.06
C ARG A 86 -4.34 -7.83 17.49
N TYR A 87 -5.32 -8.68 17.79
CA TYR A 87 -5.45 -9.32 19.10
C TYR A 87 -5.28 -10.83 18.99
N LYS A 88 -4.44 -11.40 19.87
CA LYS A 88 -4.20 -12.85 19.90
C LYS A 88 -5.51 -13.62 20.10
N GLY A 89 -5.79 -14.56 19.20
CA GLY A 89 -6.97 -15.42 19.26
C GLY A 89 -8.28 -14.74 18.84
N ARG A 90 -8.20 -13.53 18.27
CA ARG A 90 -9.38 -12.78 17.82
C ARG A 90 -9.09 -12.13 16.47
N GLU A 91 -9.74 -12.65 15.44
CA GLU A 91 -9.78 -11.97 14.14
C GLU A 91 -10.68 -10.73 14.24
N MET A 92 -10.26 -9.64 13.59
CA MET A 92 -10.97 -8.38 13.58
C MET A 92 -12.36 -8.55 12.93
N PRO A 93 -13.46 -8.30 13.65
CA PRO A 93 -14.81 -8.38 13.08
C PRO A 93 -15.02 -7.40 11.94
N PHE A 94 -15.93 -7.71 11.02
CA PHE A 94 -16.24 -6.87 9.85
C PHE A 94 -16.51 -5.40 10.20
N GLU A 95 -17.35 -5.14 11.21
CA GLU A 95 -17.68 -3.77 11.64
C GLU A 95 -16.44 -3.00 12.14
N GLU A 96 -15.52 -3.68 12.82
CA GLU A 96 -14.26 -3.07 13.27
C GLU A 96 -13.31 -2.80 12.11
N GLN A 97 -13.31 -3.66 11.08
CA GLN A 97 -12.55 -3.43 9.86
C GLN A 97 -13.05 -2.17 9.14
N VAL A 98 -14.37 -2.06 8.93
CA VAL A 98 -14.98 -0.88 8.30
C VAL A 98 -14.72 0.38 9.12
N ALA A 99 -14.83 0.30 10.45
CA ALA A 99 -14.53 1.43 11.34
C ALA A 99 -13.05 1.86 11.26
N SER A 100 -12.12 0.92 11.10
CA SER A 100 -10.71 1.24 10.90
C SER A 100 -10.49 1.99 9.59
N VAL A 101 -11.04 1.49 8.47
CA VAL A 101 -10.93 2.16 7.17
C VAL A 101 -11.51 3.58 7.22
N LYS A 102 -12.63 3.79 7.93
CA LYS A 102 -13.20 5.14 8.12
C LYS A 102 -12.25 6.09 8.84
N LYS A 103 -11.53 5.63 9.86
CA LYS A 103 -10.50 6.45 10.52
C LYS A 103 -9.37 6.83 9.56
N ASP A 104 -8.93 5.91 8.71
CA ASP A 104 -7.92 6.21 7.68
C ASP A 104 -8.43 7.20 6.62
N ILE A 105 -9.71 7.15 6.25
CA ILE A 105 -10.37 8.15 5.41
C ILE A 105 -10.32 9.53 6.09
N GLU A 106 -10.81 9.63 7.32
CA GLU A 106 -10.82 10.88 8.09
C GLU A 106 -9.41 11.47 8.25
N PHE A 107 -8.43 10.60 8.51
CA PHE A 107 -7.04 11.01 8.65
C PHE A 107 -6.43 11.47 7.33
N GLY A 108 -6.64 10.74 6.24
CA GLY A 108 -6.25 11.19 4.90
C GLY A 108 -6.85 12.55 4.56
N ALA A 109 -8.12 12.79 4.92
CA ALA A 109 -8.80 14.05 4.68
C ALA A 109 -8.17 15.19 5.50
N ARG A 110 -7.87 14.91 6.78
CA ARG A 110 -7.17 15.84 7.68
C ARG A 110 -5.78 16.25 7.19
N LEU A 111 -5.08 15.35 6.48
CA LEU A 111 -3.79 15.61 5.85
C LEU A 111 -3.90 16.30 4.47
N GLY A 112 -5.12 16.47 3.94
CA GLY A 112 -5.37 17.07 2.63
C GLY A 112 -5.14 16.12 1.44
N MET A 113 -5.09 14.81 1.69
CA MET A 113 -4.94 13.78 0.65
C MET A 113 -6.20 13.67 -0.22
N LYS A 114 -6.03 13.09 -1.41
CA LYS A 114 -7.16 12.75 -2.31
C LYS A 114 -7.41 11.27 -2.42
N TYR A 115 -6.41 10.48 -2.04
CA TYR A 115 -6.45 9.04 -2.15
C TYR A 115 -6.07 8.42 -0.80
N ILE A 116 -6.62 7.25 -0.53
CA ILE A 116 -6.05 6.32 0.43
C ILE A 116 -5.76 5.01 -0.29
N ARG A 117 -4.62 4.39 0.02
CA ARG A 117 -4.20 3.13 -0.60
C ARG A 117 -4.49 1.99 0.35
N ALA A 118 -5.33 1.07 -0.11
CA ALA A 118 -5.65 -0.17 0.56
C ALA A 118 -4.67 -1.28 0.12
N LEU A 119 -4.21 -2.09 1.06
CA LEU A 119 -3.49 -3.32 0.76
C LEU A 119 -4.39 -4.34 0.08
N VAL A 120 -3.83 -5.10 -0.86
CA VAL A 120 -4.56 -6.08 -1.67
C VAL A 120 -5.26 -7.17 -0.84
N SER A 121 -4.86 -7.39 0.41
CA SER A 121 -5.46 -8.37 1.31
C SER A 121 -6.85 -7.98 1.83
N ILE A 122 -7.22 -6.69 1.74
CA ILE A 122 -8.51 -6.22 2.28
C ILE A 122 -9.66 -6.79 1.46
N ALA A 123 -10.67 -7.34 2.14
CA ALA A 123 -11.82 -7.91 1.48
C ALA A 123 -12.65 -6.81 0.79
N PRO A 124 -13.17 -7.07 -0.42
CA PRO A 124 -13.89 -6.05 -1.20
C PRO A 124 -15.13 -5.52 -0.47
N GLU A 125 -15.80 -6.36 0.32
CA GLU A 125 -17.00 -5.98 1.08
C GLU A 125 -16.70 -4.89 2.13
N VAL A 126 -15.50 -4.88 2.71
CA VAL A 126 -15.08 -3.86 3.69
C VAL A 126 -14.92 -2.51 2.99
N LEU A 127 -14.27 -2.49 1.82
CA LEU A 127 -14.06 -1.27 1.06
C LEU A 127 -15.37 -0.70 0.52
N VAL A 128 -16.26 -1.57 0.02
CA VAL A 128 -17.62 -1.19 -0.41
C VAL A 128 -18.41 -0.57 0.75
N ALA A 129 -18.35 -1.14 1.95
CA ALA A 129 -19.03 -0.60 3.12
C ALA A 129 -18.43 0.73 3.62
N ALA A 130 -17.14 0.98 3.37
CA ALA A 130 -16.49 2.25 3.67
C ALA A 130 -16.70 3.33 2.59
N ALA A 131 -17.10 2.94 1.37
CA ALA A 131 -17.17 3.83 0.22
C ALA A 131 -18.05 5.09 0.41
N PRO A 132 -19.27 5.02 1.00
CA PRO A 132 -20.08 6.21 1.24
C PRO A 132 -19.37 7.25 2.12
N HIS A 133 -18.58 6.79 3.08
CA HIS A 133 -17.82 7.67 3.96
C HIS A 133 -16.63 8.32 3.26
N ALA A 134 -16.01 7.61 2.31
CA ALA A 134 -14.97 8.17 1.45
C ALA A 134 -15.55 9.28 0.53
N GLU A 135 -16.77 9.08 0.01
CA GLU A 135 -17.49 10.10 -0.78
C GLU A 135 -17.76 11.36 0.04
N GLU A 136 -18.26 11.22 1.28
CA GLU A 136 -18.49 12.34 2.21
C GLU A 136 -17.22 13.18 2.44
N HIS A 137 -16.05 12.54 2.46
CA HIS A 137 -14.74 13.18 2.67
C HIS A 137 -14.02 13.55 1.38
N ASN A 138 -14.63 13.33 0.22
CA ASN A 138 -14.02 13.55 -1.10
C ASN A 138 -12.66 12.84 -1.27
N ILE A 139 -12.61 11.58 -0.82
CA ILE A 139 -11.46 10.68 -0.93
C ILE A 139 -11.82 9.50 -1.82
N LYS A 140 -10.84 9.03 -2.59
CA LYS A 140 -10.94 7.76 -3.28
C LYS A 140 -10.10 6.69 -2.58
N ILE A 141 -10.70 5.53 -2.33
CA ILE A 141 -10.04 4.33 -1.84
C ILE A 141 -9.52 3.57 -3.05
N LEU A 142 -8.20 3.39 -3.13
CA LEU A 142 -7.55 2.65 -4.21
C LEU A 142 -6.97 1.35 -3.66
N ILE A 143 -7.43 0.20 -4.18
CA ILE A 143 -6.81 -1.08 -3.87
C ILE A 143 -5.55 -1.24 -4.70
N GLU A 144 -4.40 -1.44 -4.05
CA GLU A 144 -3.17 -1.74 -4.77
C GLU A 144 -3.25 -3.14 -5.38
N VAL A 145 -2.83 -3.24 -6.65
CA VAL A 145 -2.60 -4.53 -7.29
C VAL A 145 -1.11 -4.63 -7.59
N HIS A 146 -0.42 -5.50 -6.85
CA HIS A 146 1.02 -5.72 -6.96
C HIS A 146 1.34 -7.20 -7.20
N ALA A 147 2.54 -7.49 -7.69
CA ALA A 147 3.01 -8.85 -7.90
C ALA A 147 2.94 -9.68 -6.60
N PRO A 148 2.52 -10.95 -6.65
CA PRO A 148 2.31 -11.78 -7.85
C PRO A 148 0.91 -11.68 -8.46
N LEU A 149 0.05 -10.78 -7.96
CA LEU A 149 -1.32 -10.63 -8.45
C LEU A 149 -1.36 -9.79 -9.74
N HIS A 150 -2.29 -10.17 -10.61
CA HIS A 150 -2.53 -9.53 -11.90
C HIS A 150 -4.03 -9.22 -12.05
N PHE A 151 -4.42 -8.40 -13.02
CA PHE A 151 -5.82 -8.01 -13.21
C PHE A 151 -6.76 -9.18 -13.56
N ASP A 152 -6.23 -10.27 -14.12
CA ASP A 152 -6.95 -11.51 -14.41
C ASP A 152 -7.02 -12.48 -13.21
N HIS A 153 -6.40 -12.14 -12.08
CA HIS A 153 -6.45 -12.97 -10.88
C HIS A 153 -7.87 -12.97 -10.29
N PRO A 154 -8.45 -14.13 -9.91
CA PRO A 154 -9.83 -14.22 -9.41
C PRO A 154 -10.14 -13.28 -8.24
N TRP A 155 -9.16 -13.05 -7.36
CA TRP A 155 -9.27 -12.10 -6.26
C TRP A 155 -9.46 -10.63 -6.72
N ILE A 156 -8.78 -10.21 -7.78
CA ILE A 156 -8.88 -8.85 -8.32
C ILE A 156 -10.17 -8.71 -9.12
N ILE A 157 -10.60 -9.75 -9.84
CA ILE A 157 -11.91 -9.79 -10.51
C ILE A 157 -13.03 -9.62 -9.48
N ARG A 158 -12.95 -10.30 -8.33
CA ARG A 158 -13.93 -10.15 -7.24
C ARG A 158 -14.03 -8.70 -6.74
N HIS A 159 -12.90 -7.99 -6.64
CA HIS A 159 -12.89 -6.56 -6.33
C HIS A 159 -13.59 -5.73 -7.40
N ALA A 160 -13.24 -5.97 -8.67
CA ALA A 160 -13.82 -5.23 -9.79
C ALA A 160 -15.35 -5.40 -9.83
N GLU A 161 -15.84 -6.62 -9.69
CA GLU A 161 -17.27 -6.89 -9.63
C GLU A 161 -17.96 -6.24 -8.43
N ALA A 162 -17.33 -6.26 -7.25
CA ALA A 162 -17.89 -5.64 -6.05
C ALA A 162 -17.98 -4.11 -6.19
N PHE A 163 -16.93 -3.50 -6.75
CA PHE A 163 -16.88 -2.05 -6.99
C PHE A 163 -17.91 -1.64 -8.04
N GLU A 164 -18.02 -2.38 -9.15
CA GLU A 164 -19.04 -2.14 -10.18
C GLU A 164 -20.46 -2.28 -9.62
N LYS A 165 -20.75 -3.34 -8.86
CA LYS A 165 -22.06 -3.56 -8.21
C LYS A 165 -22.40 -2.47 -7.19
N SER A 166 -21.40 -1.91 -6.51
CA SER A 166 -21.62 -0.83 -5.54
C SER A 166 -22.05 0.48 -6.22
N GLY A 167 -21.61 0.72 -7.45
CA GLY A 167 -21.83 1.98 -8.17
C GLY A 167 -21.13 3.20 -7.55
N SER A 168 -20.21 3.01 -6.59
CA SER A 168 -19.51 4.12 -5.93
C SER A 168 -18.33 4.62 -6.74
N ASP A 169 -18.25 5.95 -6.92
CA ASP A 169 -17.13 6.61 -7.59
C ASP A 169 -15.90 6.78 -6.67
N ALA A 170 -16.02 6.44 -5.39
CA ALA A 170 -14.93 6.50 -4.43
C ALA A 170 -14.01 5.26 -4.48
N LEU A 171 -14.36 4.22 -5.23
CA LEU A 171 -13.56 2.98 -5.30
C LEU A 171 -12.75 2.90 -6.59
N GLY A 172 -11.51 2.44 -6.49
CA GLY A 172 -10.64 2.29 -7.67
C GLY A 172 -9.44 1.38 -7.43
N PHE A 173 -8.59 1.29 -8.44
CA PHE A 173 -7.38 0.47 -8.45
C PHE A 173 -6.13 1.33 -8.55
N LEU A 174 -5.06 0.92 -7.87
CA LEU A 174 -3.71 1.45 -8.01
C LEU A 174 -2.81 0.33 -8.56
N PRO A 175 -2.48 0.32 -9.85
CA PRO A 175 -1.57 -0.67 -10.42
C PRO A 175 -0.13 -0.38 -10.02
N ASP A 176 0.50 -1.30 -9.30
CA ASP A 176 1.95 -1.29 -9.08
C ASP A 176 2.67 -1.82 -10.33
N MET A 177 3.80 -1.20 -10.68
CA MET A 177 4.53 -1.57 -11.90
C MET A 177 5.10 -2.99 -11.86
N GLY A 178 5.30 -3.56 -10.67
CA GLY A 178 5.70 -4.95 -10.49
C GLY A 178 4.72 -5.95 -11.09
N MET A 179 3.43 -5.60 -11.22
CA MET A 179 2.43 -6.46 -11.85
C MET A 179 2.65 -6.68 -13.36
N PHE A 180 3.48 -5.85 -14.00
CA PHE A 180 3.79 -5.94 -15.43
C PHE A 180 5.11 -6.69 -15.70
N LEU A 181 5.70 -7.31 -14.69
CA LEU A 181 6.92 -8.11 -14.84
C LEU A 181 6.65 -9.38 -15.66
N PHE A 182 7.33 -9.48 -16.81
CA PHE A 182 7.23 -10.63 -17.72
C PHE A 182 7.94 -11.90 -17.23
N ALA A 183 8.90 -11.74 -16.32
CA ALA A 183 9.72 -12.82 -15.79
C ALA A 183 10.09 -12.54 -14.33
N PHE A 184 10.38 -13.61 -13.59
CA PHE A 184 10.87 -13.49 -12.23
C PHE A 184 12.22 -12.76 -12.23
N PRO A 185 12.43 -11.69 -11.43
CA PRO A 185 13.67 -10.95 -11.52
C PRO A 185 14.86 -11.80 -11.04
N PRO A 186 15.92 -11.98 -11.85
CA PRO A 186 17.04 -12.88 -11.51
C PRO A 186 17.73 -12.51 -10.19
N VAL A 187 17.80 -11.22 -9.88
CA VAL A 187 18.38 -10.69 -8.64
C VAL A 187 17.68 -11.22 -7.38
N TRP A 188 16.38 -11.51 -7.44
CA TRP A 188 15.65 -12.11 -6.32
C TRP A 188 16.06 -13.56 -6.10
N LYS A 189 16.14 -14.35 -7.18
CA LYS A 189 16.61 -15.75 -7.12
C LYS A 189 18.01 -15.81 -6.52
N GLU A 190 18.94 -15.01 -7.04
CA GLU A 190 20.30 -14.96 -6.51
C GLU A 190 20.36 -14.52 -5.05
N LYS A 191 19.52 -13.55 -4.64
CA LYS A 191 19.42 -13.14 -3.24
C LYS A 191 18.95 -14.31 -2.37
N PHE A 192 17.93 -15.06 -2.79
CA PHE A 192 17.40 -16.20 -2.05
C PHE A 192 18.45 -17.31 -1.88
N LEU A 193 19.21 -17.62 -2.93
CA LEU A 193 20.33 -18.56 -2.84
C LEU A 193 21.38 -18.09 -1.83
N ARG A 194 21.75 -16.80 -1.82
CA ARG A 194 22.73 -16.25 -0.87
C ARG A 194 22.28 -16.31 0.60
N ILE A 195 20.98 -16.23 0.87
CA ILE A 195 20.44 -16.34 2.24
C ILE A 195 20.09 -17.79 2.63
N GLY A 196 20.46 -18.77 1.81
CA GLY A 196 20.39 -20.19 2.15
C GLY A 196 19.16 -20.94 1.63
N VAL A 197 18.36 -20.34 0.73
CA VAL A 197 17.28 -21.07 0.06
C VAL A 197 17.88 -22.17 -0.83
N PRO A 198 17.47 -23.44 -0.68
CA PRO A 198 17.95 -24.54 -1.52
C PRO A 198 17.72 -24.27 -3.02
N PRO A 199 18.69 -24.57 -3.90
CA PRO A 199 18.56 -24.31 -5.34
C PRO A 199 17.29 -24.87 -5.97
N ALA A 200 16.89 -26.09 -5.62
CA ALA A 200 15.68 -26.72 -6.13
C ALA A 200 14.40 -25.92 -5.79
N ILE A 201 14.33 -25.31 -4.60
CA ILE A 201 13.19 -24.47 -4.19
C ILE A 201 13.22 -23.15 -4.96
N ALA A 202 14.40 -22.54 -5.13
CA ALA A 202 14.54 -21.30 -5.88
C ALA A 202 14.16 -21.48 -7.37
N ASP A 203 14.58 -22.60 -7.98
CA ASP A 203 14.21 -22.99 -9.35
C ASP A 203 12.70 -23.22 -9.47
N TYR A 204 12.09 -23.88 -8.48
CA TYR A 204 10.65 -24.09 -8.45
C TYR A 204 9.87 -22.78 -8.36
N VAL A 205 10.26 -21.85 -7.49
CA VAL A 205 9.58 -20.55 -7.34
C VAL A 205 9.66 -19.72 -8.62
N GLU A 206 10.82 -19.68 -9.27
CA GLU A 206 10.98 -19.02 -10.58
C GLU A 206 10.05 -19.65 -11.62
N LYS A 207 10.03 -20.98 -11.73
CA LYS A 207 9.16 -21.69 -12.67
C LYS A 207 7.67 -21.47 -12.39
N ALA A 208 7.28 -21.52 -11.12
CA ALA A 208 5.92 -21.29 -10.68
C ALA A 208 5.44 -19.85 -10.98
N TYR A 209 6.34 -18.87 -10.90
CA TYR A 209 6.07 -17.49 -11.31
C TYR A 209 5.79 -17.39 -12.82
N GLU A 210 6.63 -18.02 -13.66
CA GLU A 210 6.42 -18.06 -15.12
C GLU A 210 5.11 -18.74 -15.52
N ASP A 211 4.79 -19.84 -14.83
CA ASP A 211 3.58 -20.63 -15.08
C ASP A 211 2.31 -20.00 -14.45
N ARG A 212 2.45 -18.83 -13.80
CA ARG A 212 1.37 -18.13 -13.09
C ARG A 212 0.60 -19.03 -12.12
N VAL A 213 1.34 -19.91 -11.43
CA VAL A 213 0.76 -20.78 -10.40
C VAL A 213 0.23 -19.91 -9.26
N LEU A 214 -0.98 -20.20 -8.78
CA LEU A 214 -1.57 -19.47 -7.65
C LEU A 214 -0.68 -19.60 -6.40
N SER A 215 -0.53 -18.50 -5.67
CA SER A 215 0.40 -18.38 -4.54
C SER A 215 0.19 -19.45 -3.49
N GLU A 216 -1.05 -19.89 -3.27
CA GLU A 216 -1.41 -20.95 -2.32
C GLU A 216 -0.76 -22.28 -2.70
N TYR A 217 -0.73 -22.63 -3.98
CA TYR A 217 -0.06 -23.85 -4.47
C TYR A 217 1.46 -23.71 -4.41
N VAL A 218 2.00 -22.51 -4.66
CA VAL A 218 3.43 -22.25 -4.51
C VAL A 218 3.86 -22.50 -3.06
N ILE A 219 3.15 -21.92 -2.09
CA ILE A 219 3.43 -22.07 -0.67
C ILE A 219 3.35 -23.55 -0.24
N LEU A 220 2.27 -24.25 -0.62
CA LEU A 220 2.09 -25.67 -0.28
C LEU A 220 3.21 -26.54 -0.83
N ASN A 221 3.62 -26.33 -2.08
CA ASN A 221 4.67 -27.13 -2.70
C ASN A 221 6.04 -26.81 -2.12
N VAL A 222 6.34 -25.55 -1.80
CA VAL A 222 7.59 -25.18 -1.10
C VAL A 222 7.68 -25.85 0.27
N GLN A 223 6.59 -25.89 1.04
CA GLN A 223 6.54 -26.60 2.32
C GLN A 223 6.80 -28.10 2.16
N GLN A 224 6.23 -28.73 1.11
CA GLN A 224 6.49 -30.15 0.81
C GLN A 224 7.93 -30.42 0.38
N MET A 225 8.62 -29.42 -0.18
CA MET A 225 10.05 -29.47 -0.53
C MET A 225 10.97 -29.23 0.68
N GLY A 226 10.42 -28.96 1.86
CA GLY A 226 11.18 -28.72 3.09
C GLY A 226 11.67 -27.28 3.27
N GLY A 227 11.01 -26.32 2.62
CA GLY A 227 11.24 -24.87 2.80
C GLY A 227 10.42 -24.22 3.90
#